data_AF-A0A2V5VPK7-F1
#
_entry.id   AF-A0A2V5VPK7-F1
#
_cell.length_a   1.000
_cell.length_b   1.000
_cell.length_c   1.000
_cell.angle_alpha   90.00
_cell.angle_beta   90.00
_cell.angle_gamma   90.00
#
_symmetry.space_group_name_H-M   'P 1'
#
loop_
_entity.id
_entity.type
_entity.pdbx_description
1 polymer ?
#
loop_
_entity_poly.entity_id
_entity_poly.type
_entity_poly.pdbx_seq_one_letter_code
_entity_poly.pdbx_strand_id
1 'polypeptide(L)'
;MKLICVAGFLLIFAELSFANSFQDDSHCVRLGPRTGYYVVRDGSRLSHQLGVDDGPYADTADPLRHGYGTDVLAFRFDRAGRLLAAPAYIANAQLNEFYTRRIGSLIRGHTTVADVHTLFGHPQATSRRPDGFVYYYTLDVFNPSEQLGSGRH
;
A
#
# COMPACT_ATOMS: atom_id res chain seq x y z
N MET A 1 5.42 -40.77 57.30
CA MET A 1 6.34 -39.62 57.19
C MET A 1 7.45 -39.91 56.20
N LYS A 2 7.40 -39.24 55.04
CA LYS A 2 8.54 -38.67 54.31
C LYS A 2 7.94 -37.92 53.11
N LEU A 3 7.87 -36.60 53.24
CA LEU A 3 7.56 -35.66 52.18
C LEU A 3 8.65 -35.77 51.10
N ILE A 4 8.26 -35.81 49.83
CA ILE A 4 9.09 -35.32 48.74
C ILE A 4 8.19 -34.46 47.84
N CYS A 5 8.36 -33.15 47.99
CA CYS A 5 7.93 -32.14 47.02
C CYS A 5 8.75 -32.31 45.74
N VAL A 6 8.12 -32.43 44.57
CA VAL A 6 8.75 -31.99 43.32
C VAL A 6 7.70 -31.29 42.46
N ALA A 7 7.81 -29.96 42.52
CA ALA A 7 7.60 -28.97 41.46
C ALA A 7 6.67 -29.33 40.30
N GLY A 8 5.56 -28.58 40.21
CA GLY A 8 4.69 -28.52 39.06
C GLY A 8 5.40 -28.03 37.81
N PHE A 9 5.19 -28.73 36.70
CA PHE A 9 5.60 -28.31 35.37
C PHE A 9 4.37 -27.79 34.64
N LEU A 10 4.02 -26.52 34.90
CA LEU A 10 2.98 -25.82 34.18
C LEU A 10 3.60 -25.38 32.85
N LEU A 11 3.35 -26.14 31.78
CA LEU A 11 3.74 -25.80 30.42
C LEU A 11 2.95 -24.57 29.98
N ILE A 12 3.48 -23.39 30.29
CA ILE A 12 3.03 -22.14 29.68
C ILE A 12 3.62 -22.15 28.26
N PHE A 13 2.84 -22.61 27.29
CA PHE A 13 3.06 -22.22 25.90
C PHE A 13 2.81 -20.71 25.84
N ALA A 14 3.87 -19.93 26.04
CA ALA A 14 3.88 -18.55 25.61
C ALA A 14 3.85 -18.63 24.09
N GLU A 15 2.67 -18.44 23.51
CA GLU A 15 2.60 -18.03 22.12
C GLU A 15 3.40 -16.74 22.01
N LEU A 16 4.62 -16.88 21.48
CA LEU A 16 5.37 -15.77 20.92
C LEU A 16 4.52 -15.28 19.75
N SER A 17 3.54 -14.43 20.06
CA SER A 17 3.00 -13.49 19.09
C SER A 17 4.20 -12.70 18.61
N PHE A 18 4.81 -13.12 17.50
CA PHE A 18 5.65 -12.26 16.70
C PHE A 18 4.74 -11.17 16.12
N ALA A 19 4.27 -10.27 16.99
CA ALA A 19 3.87 -8.95 16.59
C ALA A 19 5.18 -8.21 16.23
N ASN A 20 5.79 -8.60 15.12
CA ASN A 20 6.47 -7.64 14.28
C ASN A 20 5.36 -6.68 13.83
N SER A 21 5.00 -5.74 14.71
CA SER A 21 4.26 -4.56 14.35
C SER A 21 5.18 -3.80 13.40
N PHE A 22 5.19 -4.20 12.13
CA PHE A 22 5.71 -3.39 11.05
C PHE A 22 5.04 -2.03 11.22
N GLN A 23 5.86 -1.03 11.56
CA GLN A 23 5.33 0.27 11.93
C GLN A 23 4.63 0.86 10.71
N ASP A 24 3.33 1.14 10.85
CA ASP A 24 2.56 1.79 9.80
C ASP A 24 3.10 3.21 9.61
N ASP A 25 3.80 3.41 8.50
CA ASP A 25 4.38 4.67 8.04
C ASP A 25 3.50 5.37 7.00
N SER A 26 2.24 4.91 6.85
CA SER A 26 1.27 5.56 5.97
C SER A 26 0.99 6.99 6.42
N HIS A 27 1.07 7.94 5.49
CA HIS A 27 0.89 9.36 5.79
C HIS A 27 0.39 10.15 4.58
N CYS A 28 -0.07 11.37 4.85
CA CYS A 28 -0.49 12.31 3.82
C CYS A 28 0.62 13.33 3.55
N VAL A 29 0.98 13.48 2.28
CA VAL A 29 1.85 14.57 1.81
C VAL A 29 0.96 15.69 1.27
N ARG A 30 0.75 16.72 2.08
CA ARG A 30 -0.09 17.86 1.73
C ARG A 30 0.73 18.94 1.01
N LEU A 31 0.36 19.27 -0.23
CA LEU A 31 1.02 20.28 -1.06
C LEU A 31 0.22 21.58 -1.15
N GLY A 32 -1.06 21.54 -0.76
CA GLY A 32 -1.96 22.69 -0.73
C GLY A 32 -3.34 22.33 -0.17
N PRO A 33 -4.32 23.24 -0.25
CA PRO A 33 -5.66 22.99 0.29
C PRO A 33 -6.41 21.84 -0.39
N ARG A 34 -6.07 21.56 -1.65
CA ARG A 34 -6.72 20.52 -2.49
C ARG A 34 -5.73 19.65 -3.27
N THR A 35 -4.43 19.82 -3.02
CA THR A 35 -3.35 19.12 -3.71
C THR A 35 -2.49 18.36 -2.70
N GLY A 36 -2.05 17.17 -3.08
CA GLY A 36 -1.34 16.24 -2.23
C GLY A 36 -1.65 14.80 -2.60
N TYR A 37 -1.06 13.87 -1.86
CA TYR A 37 -1.24 12.43 -2.05
C TYR A 37 -0.99 11.68 -0.74
N TYR A 38 -1.47 10.45 -0.68
CA TYR A 38 -1.18 9.53 0.41
C TYR A 38 -0.07 8.59 -0.01
N VAL A 39 0.90 8.40 0.87
CA VAL A 39 1.81 7.26 0.84
C VAL A 39 1.23 6.24 1.79
N VAL A 40 0.98 5.04 1.31
CA VAL A 40 0.29 3.99 2.05
C VAL A 40 1.11 2.72 2.06
N ARG A 41 1.20 2.09 3.22
CA ARG A 41 1.69 0.73 3.36
C ARG A 41 0.57 -0.24 3.03
N ASP A 42 0.91 -1.32 2.35
CA ASP A 42 -0.02 -2.41 2.08
C ASP A 42 -0.58 -3.01 3.38
N GLY A 43 -1.88 -3.29 3.41
CA GLY A 43 -2.57 -3.80 4.61
C GLY A 43 -2.66 -2.82 5.79
N SER A 44 -2.24 -1.56 5.63
CA SER A 44 -2.42 -0.53 6.66
C SER A 44 -3.90 -0.19 6.86
N ARG A 45 -4.23 0.44 7.99
CA ARG A 45 -5.60 0.97 8.17
C ARG A 45 -5.95 1.99 7.09
N LEU A 46 -4.96 2.78 6.65
CA LEU A 46 -5.18 3.83 5.66
C LEU A 46 -5.39 3.25 4.26
N SER A 47 -4.70 2.17 3.88
CA SER A 47 -4.92 1.49 2.60
C SER A 47 -6.36 0.97 2.50
N HIS A 48 -6.87 0.34 3.57
CA HIS A 48 -8.26 -0.11 3.67
C HIS A 48 -9.28 1.03 3.55
N GLN A 49 -9.04 2.15 4.24
CA GLN A 49 -9.95 3.31 4.20
C GLN A 49 -9.98 4.00 2.83
N LEU A 50 -8.84 4.04 2.16
CA LEU A 50 -8.71 4.63 0.83
C LEU A 50 -9.13 3.64 -0.27
N GLY A 51 -9.30 2.35 0.06
CA GLY A 51 -9.70 1.30 -0.84
C GLY A 51 -8.59 0.90 -1.81
N VAL A 52 -7.34 1.00 -1.38
CA VAL A 52 -6.15 0.74 -2.22
C VAL A 52 -5.83 -0.75 -2.29
N ASP A 53 -6.22 -1.53 -1.28
CA ASP A 53 -5.93 -2.97 -1.23
C ASP A 53 -6.67 -3.79 -2.29
N ASP A 54 -7.72 -3.25 -2.91
CA ASP A 54 -8.34 -3.89 -4.08
C ASP A 54 -7.43 -3.80 -5.33
N GLY A 55 -6.36 -3.00 -5.26
CA GLY A 55 -5.40 -2.81 -6.33
C GLY A 55 -4.44 -4.01 -6.45
N PRO A 56 -3.91 -4.28 -7.66
CA PRO A 56 -3.01 -5.41 -7.90
C PRO A 56 -1.56 -5.11 -7.42
N TYR A 57 -1.40 -4.91 -6.12
CA TYR A 57 -0.10 -4.76 -5.46
C TYR A 57 0.63 -6.10 -5.40
N ALA A 58 1.96 -6.05 -5.47
CA ALA A 58 2.78 -7.21 -5.18
C ALA A 58 4.08 -6.84 -4.49
N ASP A 59 4.38 -7.55 -3.42
CA ASP A 59 5.56 -7.32 -2.58
C ASP A 59 6.84 -7.83 -3.24
N THR A 60 7.87 -6.97 -3.31
CA THR A 60 9.22 -7.34 -3.73
C THR A 60 9.90 -8.33 -2.78
N ALA A 61 9.51 -8.35 -1.50
CA ALA A 61 10.03 -9.26 -0.48
C ALA A 61 9.45 -10.67 -0.57
N ASP A 62 8.45 -10.92 -1.43
CA ASP A 62 7.96 -12.27 -1.71
C ASP A 62 9.11 -13.13 -2.29
N PRO A 63 9.51 -14.22 -1.60
CA PRO A 63 10.62 -15.07 -2.03
C PRO A 63 10.42 -15.68 -3.43
N LEU A 64 9.18 -15.87 -3.86
CA LEU A 64 8.86 -16.43 -5.18
C LEU A 64 9.03 -15.42 -6.31
N ARG A 65 9.16 -14.13 -5.98
CA ARG A 65 9.24 -13.05 -6.96
C ARG A 65 10.64 -12.51 -7.15
N HIS A 66 11.63 -13.00 -6.40
CA HIS A 66 13.05 -12.69 -6.60
C HIS A 66 13.36 -11.18 -6.69
N GLY A 67 12.71 -10.37 -5.86
CA GLY A 67 12.86 -8.91 -5.85
C GLY A 67 11.98 -8.15 -6.83
N TYR A 68 11.17 -8.83 -7.66
CA TYR A 68 10.17 -8.18 -8.52
C TYR A 68 8.86 -7.95 -7.79
N GLY A 69 8.32 -6.75 -7.90
CA GLY A 69 7.06 -6.36 -7.28
C GLY A 69 6.26 -5.42 -8.16
N THR A 70 5.15 -4.98 -7.62
CA THR A 70 4.24 -4.06 -8.29
C THR A 70 3.75 -3.03 -7.31
N ASP A 71 4.13 -1.79 -7.56
CA ASP A 71 3.66 -0.59 -6.89
C ASP A 71 2.26 -0.22 -7.43
N VAL A 72 1.42 0.42 -6.60
CA VAL A 72 0.05 0.77 -6.97
C VAL A 72 -0.25 2.25 -6.72
N LEU A 73 -0.77 2.93 -7.75
CA LEU A 73 -1.42 4.22 -7.64
C LEU A 73 -2.94 4.05 -7.70
N ALA A 74 -3.65 4.60 -6.73
CA ALA A 74 -5.12 4.58 -6.69
C ALA A 74 -5.70 5.99 -6.81
N PHE A 75 -6.66 6.13 -7.73
CA PHE A 75 -7.38 7.37 -7.99
C PHE A 75 -8.87 7.14 -7.80
N ARG A 76 -9.44 7.82 -6.81
CA ARG A 76 -10.85 7.68 -6.45
C ARG A 76 -11.66 8.81 -7.07
N PHE A 77 -12.61 8.45 -7.92
CA PHE A 77 -13.47 9.38 -8.63
C PHE A 77 -14.90 9.29 -8.14
N ASP A 78 -15.62 10.42 -8.20
CA ASP A 78 -17.06 10.44 -8.07
C ASP A 78 -17.75 9.87 -9.33
N ARG A 79 -19.08 9.77 -9.28
CA ARG A 79 -19.88 9.29 -10.42
C ARG A 79 -19.78 10.18 -11.67
N ALA A 80 -19.36 11.45 -11.53
CA ALA A 80 -19.13 12.38 -12.63
C ALA A 80 -17.69 12.29 -13.18
N GLY A 81 -16.86 11.40 -12.63
CA GLY A 81 -15.47 11.22 -13.05
C GLY A 81 -14.52 12.30 -12.54
N ARG A 82 -14.86 13.00 -11.46
CA ARG A 82 -13.96 13.96 -10.80
C ARG A 82 -13.27 13.35 -9.60
N LEU A 83 -12.02 13.70 -9.40
CA LEU A 83 -11.19 13.17 -8.33
C LEU A 83 -11.78 13.55 -6.96
N LEU A 84 -12.29 12.56 -6.23
CA LEU A 84 -13.00 12.73 -4.97
C LEU A 84 -12.05 12.94 -3.78
N ALA A 85 -10.90 12.26 -3.81
CA ALA A 85 -9.90 12.27 -2.74
C ALA A 85 -8.50 12.50 -3.31
N ALA A 86 -7.53 12.83 -2.44
CA ALA A 86 -6.14 12.82 -2.88
C ALA A 86 -5.74 11.40 -3.35
N PRO A 87 -4.92 11.25 -4.40
CA PRO A 87 -4.46 9.94 -4.85
C PRO A 87 -3.69 9.21 -3.75
N ALA A 88 -3.67 7.88 -3.82
CA ALA A 88 -2.88 7.06 -2.90
C ALA A 88 -1.81 6.27 -3.67
N TYR A 89 -0.66 6.06 -3.04
CA TYR A 89 0.48 5.34 -3.61
C TYR A 89 0.99 4.30 -2.60
N ILE A 90 0.84 3.02 -2.91
CA ILE A 90 1.57 1.92 -2.26
C ILE A 90 2.89 1.72 -2.99
N ALA A 91 4.00 1.94 -2.29
CA ALA A 91 5.34 1.71 -2.78
C ALA A 91 6.00 0.58 -1.98
N ASN A 92 6.69 -0.33 -2.67
CA ASN A 92 7.40 -1.45 -2.06
C ASN A 92 8.54 -0.99 -1.15
N ALA A 93 9.50 -0.27 -1.72
CA ALA A 93 10.73 0.12 -1.03
C ALA A 93 11.01 1.62 -1.08
N GLN A 94 10.81 2.24 -2.26
CA GLN A 94 11.12 3.64 -2.45
C GLN A 94 10.05 4.31 -3.30
N LEU A 95 9.61 5.48 -2.86
CA LEU A 95 8.72 6.32 -3.65
C LEU A 95 9.41 6.78 -4.93
N ASN A 96 8.72 6.62 -6.05
CA ASN A 96 9.19 7.13 -7.31
C ASN A 96 8.84 8.63 -7.48
N GLU A 97 9.86 9.48 -7.53
CA GLU A 97 9.71 10.94 -7.64
C GLU A 97 8.92 11.41 -8.87
N PHE A 98 9.04 10.68 -9.99
CA PHE A 98 8.31 11.02 -11.20
C PHE A 98 6.80 10.86 -10.98
N TYR A 99 6.40 9.80 -10.29
CA TYR A 99 4.99 9.54 -10.00
C TYR A 99 4.48 10.42 -8.85
N THR A 100 5.23 10.61 -7.77
CA THR A 100 4.82 11.50 -6.67
C THR A 100 4.63 12.94 -7.12
N ARG A 101 5.44 13.43 -8.06
CA ARG A 101 5.27 14.75 -8.68
C ARG A 101 3.98 14.85 -9.51
N ARG A 102 3.66 13.83 -10.30
CA ARG A 102 2.44 13.79 -11.13
C ARG A 102 1.17 13.68 -10.29
N ILE A 103 1.15 12.81 -9.27
CA ILE A 103 -0.03 12.71 -8.41
C ILE A 103 -0.19 13.95 -7.52
N GLY A 104 0.93 14.59 -7.13
CA GLY A 104 0.92 15.82 -6.35
C GLY A 104 0.40 17.06 -7.09
N SER A 105 0.40 17.05 -8.44
CA SER A 105 -0.16 18.14 -9.24
C SER A 105 -1.68 18.06 -9.41
N LEU A 106 -2.30 16.93 -9.05
CA LEU A 106 -3.74 16.74 -9.19
C LEU A 106 -4.53 17.53 -8.14
N ILE A 107 -5.66 18.10 -8.57
CA ILE A 107 -6.49 18.96 -7.75
C ILE A 107 -7.79 18.22 -7.44
N ARG A 108 -7.96 17.84 -6.17
CA ARG A 108 -9.19 17.21 -5.68
C ARG A 108 -10.42 18.08 -5.99
N GLY A 109 -11.46 17.45 -6.55
CA GLY A 109 -12.72 18.06 -6.97
C GLY A 109 -12.69 18.72 -8.35
N HIS A 110 -11.53 18.80 -9.00
CA HIS A 110 -11.36 19.44 -10.31
C HIS A 110 -10.76 18.50 -11.35
N THR A 111 -9.68 17.80 -11.00
CA THR A 111 -9.06 16.80 -11.87
C THR A 111 -10.07 15.73 -12.26
N THR A 112 -10.15 15.43 -13.55
CA THR A 112 -11.07 14.46 -14.12
C THR A 112 -10.37 13.14 -14.46
N VAL A 113 -11.16 12.11 -14.75
CA VAL A 113 -10.67 10.86 -15.34
C VAL A 113 -9.84 11.10 -16.61
N ALA A 114 -10.26 12.03 -17.48
CA ALA A 114 -9.54 12.32 -18.71
C ALA A 114 -8.14 12.90 -18.45
N ASP A 115 -8.01 13.76 -17.43
CA ASP A 115 -6.72 14.32 -17.02
C ASP A 115 -5.79 13.21 -16.49
N VAL A 116 -6.32 12.32 -15.65
CA VAL A 116 -5.55 11.18 -15.12
C VAL A 116 -5.16 10.22 -16.25
N HIS A 117 -6.07 9.91 -17.17
CA HIS A 117 -5.76 9.08 -18.34
C HIS A 117 -4.66 9.70 -19.21
N THR A 118 -4.65 11.02 -19.38
CA THR A 118 -3.61 11.73 -20.12
C THR A 118 -2.23 11.57 -19.45
N LEU A 119 -2.20 11.50 -18.12
CA LEU A 119 -0.95 11.42 -17.36
C LEU A 119 -0.44 9.99 -17.16
N PHE A 120 -1.33 9.00 -17.06
CA PHE A 120 -0.96 7.63 -16.65
C PHE A 120 -1.40 6.56 -17.65
N GLY A 121 -2.16 6.91 -18.69
CA GLY A 121 -2.71 5.96 -19.66
C GLY A 121 -3.99 5.30 -19.17
N HIS A 122 -4.15 4.00 -19.48
CA HIS A 122 -5.32 3.23 -19.04
C HIS A 122 -5.05 2.56 -17.68
N PRO A 123 -6.05 2.51 -16.79
CA PRO A 123 -5.91 1.80 -15.53
C PRO A 123 -5.86 0.29 -15.76
N GLN A 124 -5.06 -0.41 -14.96
CA GLN A 124 -4.97 -1.87 -14.99
C GLN A 124 -6.15 -2.54 -14.29
N ALA A 125 -6.75 -1.88 -13.29
CA ALA A 125 -7.94 -2.38 -12.62
C ALA A 125 -8.90 -1.26 -12.23
N THR A 126 -10.16 -1.63 -11.97
CA THR A 126 -11.21 -0.71 -11.53
C THR A 126 -12.07 -1.37 -10.46
N SER A 127 -12.34 -0.66 -9.36
CA SER A 127 -13.28 -1.06 -8.32
C SER A 127 -14.47 -0.10 -8.27
N ARG A 128 -15.69 -0.62 -8.23
CA ARG A 128 -16.91 0.19 -8.11
C ARG A 128 -17.20 0.46 -6.64
N ARG A 129 -17.62 1.69 -6.33
CA ARG A 129 -17.98 2.13 -4.97
C ARG A 129 -19.34 2.83 -4.98
N PRO A 130 -20.07 2.89 -3.86
CA PRO A 130 -21.36 3.60 -3.80
C PRO A 130 -21.27 5.07 -4.23
N ASP A 131 -20.16 5.74 -3.94
CA ASP A 131 -19.87 7.14 -4.23
C ASP A 131 -19.18 7.37 -5.59
N GLY A 132 -18.81 6.31 -6.30
CA GLY A 132 -18.15 6.39 -7.61
C GLY A 132 -17.32 5.15 -7.92
N PHE A 133 -16.04 5.33 -8.21
CA PHE A 133 -15.14 4.23 -8.56
C PHE A 133 -13.68 4.57 -8.27
N VAL A 134 -12.84 3.54 -8.21
CA VAL A 134 -11.40 3.67 -8.03
C VAL A 134 -10.72 3.09 -9.26
N TYR A 135 -9.76 3.82 -9.81
CA TYR A 135 -8.84 3.32 -10.83
C TYR A 135 -7.50 3.01 -10.20
N TYR A 136 -6.97 1.84 -10.52
CA TYR A 136 -5.67 1.36 -10.08
C TYR A 136 -4.70 1.35 -11.24
N TYR A 137 -3.54 1.96 -11.03
CA TYR A 137 -2.42 1.92 -11.94
C TYR A 137 -1.26 1.18 -11.32
N THR A 138 -0.62 0.30 -12.07
CA THR A 138 0.51 -0.50 -11.59
C THR A 138 1.83 -0.01 -12.15
N LEU A 139 2.87 -0.03 -11.31
CA LEU A 139 4.23 0.23 -11.71
C LEU A 139 5.08 -1.00 -11.38
N ASP A 140 5.69 -1.60 -12.39
CA ASP A 140 6.62 -2.69 -12.16
C ASP A 140 7.87 -2.16 -11.46
N VAL A 141 8.25 -2.82 -10.37
CA VAL A 141 9.41 -2.45 -9.56
C VAL A 141 10.32 -3.64 -9.36
N PHE A 142 11.61 -3.35 -9.26
CA PHE A 142 12.64 -4.34 -8.95
C PHE A 142 13.50 -3.83 -7.81
N ASN A 143 13.57 -4.62 -6.74
CA ASN A 143 14.44 -4.37 -5.61
C ASN A 143 15.54 -5.45 -5.52
N PRO A 144 16.79 -5.14 -5.91
CA PRO A 144 17.87 -6.12 -5.90
C PRO A 144 18.28 -6.58 -4.49
N SER A 145 17.96 -5.83 -3.43
CA SER A 145 18.29 -6.26 -2.07
C SER A 145 17.48 -7.49 -1.66
N GLU A 146 16.22 -7.58 -2.08
CA GLU A 146 15.34 -8.73 -1.78
C GLU A 146 15.74 -9.98 -2.55
N GLN A 147 16.28 -9.81 -3.77
CA GLN A 147 16.84 -10.92 -4.53
C GLN A 147 18.01 -11.59 -3.79
N LEU A 148 18.90 -10.79 -3.20
CA LEU A 148 20.08 -11.25 -2.49
C LEU A 148 19.79 -11.76 -1.07
N GLY A 149 18.75 -11.24 -0.42
CA GLY A 149 18.31 -11.65 0.92
C GLY A 149 17.70 -13.06 0.95
N SER A 150 17.04 -13.48 -0.13
CA SER A 150 16.38 -14.80 -0.22
C SER A 150 17.33 -16.02 -0.16
N GLY A 151 18.64 -15.82 -0.36
CA GLY A 151 19.66 -16.88 -0.35
C GLY A 151 20.32 -17.17 1.00
N ARG A 152 19.86 -16.54 2.10
CA ARG A 152 20.41 -16.73 3.45
C ARG A 152 19.34 -17.19 4.44
N HIS A 153 18.75 -18.35 4.20
CA HIS A 153 18.01 -19.08 5.22
C HIS A 153 18.26 -20.59 5.09
#